data_AF-A0A5C5VBW6-F1
#
_entry.id   AF-A0A5C5VBW6-F1
#
_cell.length_a   1.000
_cell.length_b   1.000
_cell.length_c   1.000
_cell.angle_alpha   90.00
_cell.angle_beta   90.00
_cell.angle_gamma   90.00
#
_symmetry.space_group_name_H-M   'P 1'
#
loop_
_entity.id
_entity.type
_entity.pdbx_description
1 polymer ?
#
loop_
_entity_poly.entity_id
_entity_poly.type
_entity_poly.pdbx_seq_one_letter_code
_entity_poly.pdbx_strand_id
1 'polypeptide(L)'
;MSSLIRTLCLISLLAAPATAATTSGSRPAGQPAGPAEQIEAAGLTWHTDYYDAYREAVDGGRMLLVNLTSPGTANRQQSVDDSLAADEGLRDQLTQMTLLRAPADTKIDVAGKPQSLARLDGFGELGGGAGFVIIDLKHADAPYFRHAVTVLPYAGGKYYQWSVRGLRTALDLPPGTLTQRSLVWAVRMHPEAPQSTGGQFHPALAAGAKEHASYQARVRQQGHQNFERRFHRLSAAAGSSVTEVCAESWPRQSLMDSVVDCVASWRHSSGHWRGVSRPHRAYGYDIKRGANGIWYATGLFSD
;
A
#
# COMPACT_ATOMS: atom_id res chain seq x y z
N MET A 1 32.48 47.31 -30.10
CA MET A 1 31.27 47.64 -29.32
C MET A 1 30.47 46.34 -29.23
N SER A 2 30.46 45.58 -28.12
CA SER A 2 29.81 45.88 -26.82
C SER A 2 28.37 46.37 -27.01
N SER A 3 27.29 45.80 -26.45
CA SER A 3 27.08 44.62 -25.59
C SER A 3 25.57 44.22 -25.71
N LEU A 4 24.91 43.29 -25.01
CA LEU A 4 25.18 42.49 -23.79
C LEU A 4 24.30 41.21 -23.79
N ILE A 5 24.68 40.18 -23.03
CA ILE A 5 23.90 38.93 -22.79
C ILE A 5 22.54 39.21 -22.11
N ARG A 6 21.47 38.51 -22.52
CA ARG A 6 20.28 38.25 -21.67
C ARG A 6 19.79 36.81 -21.79
N THR A 7 20.36 35.95 -20.95
CA THR A 7 19.79 34.66 -20.57
C THR A 7 18.47 34.89 -19.80
N LEU A 8 17.34 34.40 -20.31
CA LEU A 8 16.13 34.25 -19.50
C LEU A 8 16.09 32.85 -18.89
N CYS A 9 16.42 32.74 -17.61
CA CYS A 9 16.07 31.58 -16.80
C CYS A 9 14.54 31.54 -16.62
N LEU A 10 13.86 30.57 -17.24
CA LEU A 10 12.53 30.19 -16.77
C LEU A 10 12.69 29.40 -15.48
N ILE A 11 12.42 30.06 -14.36
CA ILE A 11 12.44 29.48 -13.02
C ILE A 11 11.37 28.40 -12.91
N SER A 12 11.74 27.25 -12.36
CA SER A 12 10.83 26.13 -12.13
C SER A 12 9.72 26.51 -11.14
N LEU A 13 8.46 26.38 -11.55
CA LEU A 13 7.35 26.33 -10.58
C LEU A 13 7.41 24.99 -9.85
N LEU A 14 7.97 25.02 -8.63
CA LEU A 14 7.83 23.94 -7.66
C LEU A 14 6.36 23.82 -7.28
N ALA A 15 5.69 22.76 -7.75
CA ALA A 15 4.43 22.34 -7.15
C ALA A 15 4.71 21.91 -5.71
N ALA A 16 4.10 22.62 -4.75
CA ALA A 16 4.26 22.33 -3.32
C ALA A 16 3.85 20.89 -2.99
N PRO A 17 4.55 20.21 -2.05
CA PRO A 17 4.09 18.92 -1.56
C PRO A 17 2.74 19.12 -0.86
N ALA A 18 1.79 18.23 -1.12
CA ALA A 18 0.56 18.17 -0.34
C ALA A 18 0.93 17.87 1.12
N THR A 19 0.64 18.81 2.02
CA THR A 19 0.85 18.66 3.46
C THR A 19 -0.06 17.55 3.99
N ALA A 20 0.48 16.34 4.12
CA ALA A 20 -0.17 15.29 4.88
C ALA A 20 -0.22 15.74 6.36
N ALA A 21 -1.43 15.83 6.91
CA ALA A 21 -1.62 16.18 8.31
C ALA A 21 -0.95 15.12 9.19
N THR A 22 0.11 15.50 9.89
CA THR A 22 0.77 14.62 10.86
C THR A 22 -0.10 14.57 12.11
N THR A 23 -0.99 13.58 12.19
CA THR A 23 -1.87 13.35 13.34
C THR A 23 -1.08 12.82 14.54
N SER A 24 -0.34 13.70 15.20
CA SER A 24 0.15 13.52 16.57
C SER A 24 -1.05 13.58 17.53
N GLY A 25 -1.82 12.50 17.58
CA GLY A 25 -2.99 12.38 18.46
C GLY A 25 -2.58 12.03 19.89
N SER A 26 -2.61 13.01 20.78
CA SER A 26 -2.59 12.77 22.23
C SER A 26 -4.00 12.37 22.68
N ARG A 27 -4.12 11.39 23.58
CA ARG A 27 -5.40 11.06 24.23
C ARG A 27 -5.96 12.30 24.95
N PRO A 28 -7.22 12.71 24.70
CA PRO A 28 -7.82 13.86 25.38
C PRO A 28 -7.86 13.67 26.90
N ALA A 29 -7.44 14.71 27.64
CA ALA A 29 -7.52 14.71 29.09
C ALA A 29 -8.99 14.63 29.54
N GLY A 30 -9.34 13.58 30.29
CA GLY A 30 -10.70 13.35 30.82
C GLY A 30 -11.49 12.22 30.14
N GLN A 31 -10.94 11.53 29.14
CA GLN A 31 -11.60 10.34 28.58
C GLN A 31 -11.49 9.15 29.57
N PRO A 32 -12.61 8.63 30.11
CA PRO A 32 -12.59 7.61 31.16
C PRO A 32 -11.88 6.33 30.70
N ALA A 33 -11.35 5.56 31.65
CA ALA A 33 -10.83 4.23 31.36
C ALA A 33 -11.96 3.36 30.81
N GLY A 34 -11.83 2.98 29.53
CA GLY A 34 -12.78 2.12 28.84
C GLY A 34 -12.69 0.66 29.29
N PRO A 35 -13.38 -0.27 28.60
CA PRO A 35 -13.12 -1.70 28.76
C PRO A 35 -11.66 -2.03 28.45
N ALA A 36 -11.22 -3.22 28.88
CA ALA A 36 -9.82 -3.68 28.88
C ALA A 36 -9.00 -3.19 27.66
N GLU A 37 -7.89 -2.50 27.96
CA GLU A 37 -6.97 -1.84 27.02
C GLU A 37 -6.36 -2.83 26.00
N GLN A 38 -6.33 -4.12 26.36
CA GLN A 38 -5.94 -5.24 25.52
C GLN A 38 -6.91 -6.43 25.71
N ILE A 39 -6.98 -7.29 24.68
CA ILE A 39 -7.71 -8.57 24.68
C ILE A 39 -6.83 -9.68 24.11
N GLU A 40 -7.00 -10.90 24.63
CA GLU A 40 -6.37 -12.11 24.06
C GLU A 40 -7.29 -12.72 22.99
N ALA A 41 -6.79 -12.88 21.78
CA ALA A 41 -7.51 -13.55 20.69
C ALA A 41 -6.57 -14.36 19.81
N ALA A 42 -6.89 -15.64 19.61
CA ALA A 42 -6.10 -16.62 18.86
C ALA A 42 -4.64 -16.83 19.36
N GLY A 43 -4.38 -16.55 20.65
CA GLY A 43 -3.03 -16.61 21.23
C GLY A 43 -2.15 -15.41 20.86
N LEU A 44 -2.78 -14.27 20.58
CA LEU A 44 -2.13 -12.97 20.36
C LEU A 44 -2.82 -11.92 21.25
N THR A 45 -2.02 -11.04 21.84
CA THR A 45 -2.49 -9.84 22.54
C THR A 45 -2.84 -8.76 21.52
N TRP A 46 -4.06 -8.23 21.57
CA TRP A 46 -4.54 -7.13 20.74
C TRP A 46 -4.91 -5.94 21.61
N HIS A 47 -4.37 -4.76 21.34
CA HIS A 47 -4.89 -3.51 21.91
C HIS A 47 -6.33 -3.27 21.44
N THR A 48 -7.10 -2.54 22.25
CA THR A 48 -8.43 -2.04 21.91
C THR A 48 -8.48 -0.52 21.77
N ASP A 49 -7.52 0.20 22.39
CA ASP A 49 -7.31 1.64 22.20
C ASP A 49 -6.32 1.94 21.06
N TYR A 50 -6.68 2.87 20.18
CA TYR A 50 -5.85 3.25 19.02
C TYR A 50 -4.60 4.04 19.40
N TYR A 51 -4.67 4.94 20.38
CA TYR A 51 -3.55 5.79 20.79
C TYR A 51 -2.49 4.98 21.51
N ASP A 52 -2.90 4.07 22.38
CA ASP A 52 -1.98 3.22 23.14
C ASP A 52 -1.27 2.23 22.19
N ALA A 53 -1.98 1.62 21.23
CA ALA A 53 -1.39 0.80 20.17
C ALA A 53 -0.43 1.58 19.25
N TYR A 54 -0.80 2.81 18.86
CA TYR A 54 0.02 3.66 18.00
C TYR A 54 1.30 4.13 18.70
N ARG A 55 1.18 4.50 19.99
CA ARG A 55 2.31 4.90 20.84
C ARG A 55 3.30 3.75 21.02
N GLU A 56 2.82 2.57 21.40
CA GLU A 56 3.69 1.39 21.52
C GLU A 56 4.41 1.06 20.20
N ALA A 57 3.69 1.12 19.07
CA ALA A 57 4.28 0.86 17.75
C ALA A 57 5.38 1.86 17.38
N VAL A 58 5.21 3.15 17.70
CA VAL A 58 6.23 4.20 17.50
C VAL A 58 7.42 3.98 18.44
N ASP A 59 7.17 3.81 19.74
CA ASP A 59 8.21 3.68 20.75
C ASP A 59 9.04 2.40 20.55
N GLY A 60 8.42 1.33 20.07
CA GLY A 60 9.07 0.06 19.72
C GLY A 60 9.66 -0.01 18.31
N GLY A 61 9.44 0.99 17.44
CA GLY A 61 9.91 0.97 16.05
C GLY A 61 9.30 -0.16 15.20
N ARG A 62 8.03 -0.50 15.41
CA ARG A 62 7.33 -1.64 14.80
C ARG A 62 6.26 -1.15 13.82
N MET A 63 5.81 -2.02 12.92
CA MET A 63 4.58 -1.71 12.17
C MET A 63 3.36 -1.89 13.08
N LEU A 64 2.33 -1.06 12.90
CA LEU A 64 1.02 -1.23 13.54
C LEU A 64 0.08 -1.93 12.55
N LEU A 65 -0.46 -3.08 12.94
CA LEU A 65 -1.55 -3.74 12.23
C LEU A 65 -2.88 -3.44 12.93
N VAL A 66 -3.81 -2.85 12.19
CA VAL A 66 -5.15 -2.51 12.66
C VAL A 66 -6.16 -3.45 12.00
N ASN A 67 -6.89 -4.20 12.82
CA ASN A 67 -8.04 -5.00 12.42
C ASN A 67 -9.31 -4.26 12.84
N LEU A 68 -10.01 -3.67 11.87
CA LEU A 68 -11.32 -3.05 12.09
C LEU A 68 -12.42 -4.08 11.91
N THR A 69 -13.25 -4.24 12.93
CA THR A 69 -14.36 -5.21 12.96
C THR A 69 -15.71 -4.52 12.83
N SER A 70 -16.75 -5.27 12.44
CA SER A 70 -18.14 -4.81 12.50
C SER A 70 -19.09 -6.00 12.67
N PRO A 71 -20.32 -5.81 13.19
CA PRO A 71 -21.29 -6.90 13.34
C PRO A 71 -21.56 -7.65 12.02
N GLY A 72 -21.63 -6.92 10.89
CA GLY A 72 -21.81 -7.50 9.56
C GLY A 72 -20.58 -8.24 9.00
N THR A 73 -19.48 -8.34 9.74
CA THR A 73 -18.27 -9.08 9.36
C THR A 73 -17.85 -10.15 10.36
N ALA A 74 -18.68 -10.45 11.37
CA ALA A 74 -18.38 -11.43 12.42
C ALA A 74 -17.88 -12.78 11.89
N ASN A 75 -18.53 -13.37 10.87
CA ASN A 75 -18.09 -14.65 10.30
C ASN A 75 -16.70 -14.59 9.62
N ARG A 76 -16.33 -13.43 9.05
CA ARG A 76 -14.97 -13.22 8.50
C ARG A 76 -13.94 -13.06 9.60
N GLN A 77 -14.31 -12.38 10.70
CA GLN A 77 -13.47 -12.25 11.87
C GLN A 77 -13.25 -13.60 12.56
N GLN A 78 -14.28 -14.43 12.71
CA GLN A 78 -14.14 -15.79 13.22
C GLN A 78 -13.19 -16.62 12.34
N SER A 79 -13.37 -16.58 11.01
CA SER A 79 -12.46 -17.28 10.08
C SER A 79 -11.01 -16.79 10.15
N VAL A 80 -10.77 -15.51 10.47
CA VAL A 80 -9.43 -15.01 10.81
C VAL A 80 -8.94 -15.66 12.10
N ASP A 81 -9.70 -15.59 13.18
CA ASP A 81 -9.28 -16.08 14.49
C ASP A 81 -9.03 -17.60 14.50
N ASP A 82 -9.86 -18.37 13.79
CA ASP A 82 -9.66 -19.82 13.57
C ASP A 82 -8.35 -20.08 12.81
N SER A 83 -8.07 -19.29 11.78
CA SER A 83 -6.84 -19.44 10.97
C SER A 83 -5.58 -19.01 11.72
N LEU A 84 -5.69 -18.02 12.61
CA LEU A 84 -4.60 -17.59 13.48
C LEU A 84 -4.32 -18.65 14.56
N ALA A 85 -5.36 -19.22 15.17
CA ALA A 85 -5.21 -20.28 16.16
C ALA A 85 -4.56 -21.55 15.57
N ALA A 86 -4.84 -21.85 14.29
CA ALA A 86 -4.31 -23.01 13.59
C ALA A 86 -2.91 -22.83 12.96
N ASP A 87 -2.41 -21.60 12.80
CA ASP A 87 -1.17 -21.32 12.07
C ASP A 87 -0.14 -20.55 12.90
N GLU A 88 0.83 -21.29 13.45
CA GLU A 88 1.93 -20.75 14.24
C GLU A 88 2.78 -19.75 13.46
N GLY A 89 3.16 -20.05 12.22
CA GLY A 89 3.97 -19.14 11.40
C GLY A 89 3.29 -17.81 11.09
N LEU A 90 1.96 -17.78 10.93
CA LEU A 90 1.19 -16.55 10.79
C LEU A 90 1.13 -15.75 12.10
N ARG A 91 1.04 -16.43 13.26
CA ARG A 91 1.16 -15.76 14.57
C ARG A 91 2.57 -15.19 14.77
N ASP A 92 3.62 -15.93 14.42
CA ASP A 92 5.01 -15.46 14.52
C ASP A 92 5.29 -14.22 13.68
N GLN A 93 4.66 -14.10 12.50
CA GLN A 93 4.72 -12.87 11.70
C GLN A 93 4.02 -11.69 12.42
N LEU A 94 2.88 -11.94 13.07
CA LEU A 94 2.11 -10.93 13.79
C LEU A 94 2.75 -10.51 15.12
N THR A 95 3.47 -11.40 15.81
CA THR A 95 4.24 -11.05 17.02
C THR A 95 5.43 -10.12 16.76
N GLN A 96 5.72 -9.78 15.49
CA GLN A 96 6.67 -8.73 15.10
C GLN A 96 6.01 -7.34 14.94
N MET A 97 4.68 -7.26 14.96
CA MET A 97 3.89 -6.02 14.80
C MET A 97 3.19 -5.67 16.11
N THR A 98 2.87 -4.40 16.35
CA THR A 98 1.88 -4.06 17.39
C THR A 98 0.49 -4.25 16.80
N LEU A 99 -0.42 -4.86 17.55
CA LEU A 99 -1.72 -5.32 17.07
C LEU A 99 -2.87 -4.54 17.70
N LEU A 100 -3.74 -3.95 16.88
CA LEU A 100 -4.96 -3.27 17.32
C LEU A 100 -6.18 -3.98 16.76
N ARG A 101 -7.18 -4.28 17.60
CA ARG A 101 -8.49 -4.74 17.18
C ARG A 101 -9.57 -3.81 17.73
N ALA A 102 -10.29 -3.14 16.85
CA ALA A 102 -11.29 -2.14 17.24
C ALA A 102 -12.54 -2.22 16.33
N PRO A 103 -13.73 -1.88 16.83
CA PRO A 103 -14.88 -1.61 15.98
C PRO A 103 -14.59 -0.52 14.94
N ALA A 104 -15.10 -0.67 13.71
CA ALA A 104 -14.90 0.31 12.64
C ALA A 104 -15.49 1.70 12.97
N ASP A 105 -16.51 1.76 13.82
CA ASP A 105 -17.16 2.99 14.26
C ASP A 105 -16.51 3.61 15.51
N THR A 106 -15.47 2.99 16.10
CA THR A 106 -14.65 3.53 17.20
C THR A 106 -14.30 4.98 16.96
N LYS A 107 -14.58 5.84 17.95
CA LYS A 107 -14.32 7.28 17.88
C LYS A 107 -12.93 7.59 18.42
N ILE A 108 -12.17 8.33 17.63
CA ILE A 108 -10.91 8.96 18.02
C ILE A 108 -11.06 10.47 17.88
N ASP A 109 -10.36 11.23 18.70
CA ASP A 109 -10.19 12.67 18.52
C ASP A 109 -9.16 12.95 17.42
N VAL A 110 -9.57 13.74 16.42
CA VAL A 110 -8.71 14.32 15.41
C VAL A 110 -8.88 15.84 15.46
N ALA A 111 -7.89 16.54 16.03
CA ALA A 111 -7.86 17.99 16.18
C ALA A 111 -9.09 18.59 16.92
N GLY A 112 -9.46 17.98 18.05
CA GLY A 112 -10.59 18.38 18.90
C GLY A 112 -11.95 17.91 18.38
N LYS A 113 -12.00 16.98 17.43
CA LYS A 113 -13.23 16.50 16.79
C LYS A 113 -13.32 14.98 16.79
N PRO A 114 -14.43 14.38 17.25
CA PRO A 114 -14.62 12.94 17.21
C PRO A 114 -14.85 12.45 15.78
N GLN A 115 -13.93 11.63 15.28
CA GLN A 115 -13.96 11.00 13.96
C GLN A 115 -13.95 9.47 14.15
N SER A 116 -14.63 8.74 13.25
CA SER A 116 -14.53 7.26 13.23
C SER A 116 -13.16 6.86 12.70
N LEU A 117 -12.52 5.88 13.34
CA LEU A 117 -11.21 5.36 12.96
C LEU A 117 -11.19 4.87 11.49
N ALA A 118 -12.26 4.19 11.04
CA ALA A 118 -12.43 3.78 9.63
C ALA A 118 -12.54 4.96 8.62
N ARG A 119 -12.68 6.20 9.10
CA ARG A 119 -12.74 7.42 8.28
C ARG A 119 -11.44 8.25 8.32
N LEU A 120 -10.34 7.76 8.89
CA LEU A 120 -9.04 8.41 8.70
C LEU A 120 -8.62 8.38 7.23
N ASP A 121 -7.91 9.41 6.76
CA ASP A 121 -7.50 9.51 5.34
C ASP A 121 -6.68 8.29 4.87
N GLY A 122 -5.78 7.78 5.72
CA GLY A 122 -5.00 6.57 5.43
C GLY A 122 -5.83 5.28 5.35
N PHE A 123 -7.08 5.30 5.82
CA PHE A 123 -7.99 4.16 5.89
C PHE A 123 -9.04 4.21 4.76
N GLY A 124 -9.00 5.23 3.90
CA GLY A 124 -10.03 5.50 2.88
C GLY A 124 -10.32 4.34 1.91
N GLU A 125 -9.34 3.49 1.61
CA GLU A 125 -9.54 2.30 0.76
C GLU A 125 -10.39 1.19 1.43
N LEU A 126 -10.69 1.27 2.75
CA LEU A 126 -11.73 0.46 3.40
C LEU A 126 -13.16 0.90 3.05
N GLY A 127 -13.34 2.06 2.42
CA GLY A 127 -14.67 2.64 2.14
C GLY A 127 -15.48 2.98 3.40
N GLY A 128 -14.81 3.17 4.54
CA GLY A 128 -15.44 3.34 5.86
C GLY A 128 -15.94 2.02 6.50
N GLY A 129 -15.57 0.87 5.93
CA GLY A 129 -15.93 -0.46 6.42
C GLY A 129 -14.89 -1.12 7.34
N ALA A 130 -15.09 -2.42 7.54
CA ALA A 130 -14.23 -3.31 8.32
C ALA A 130 -13.17 -3.99 7.42
N GLY A 131 -12.05 -4.42 8.00
CA GLY A 131 -10.90 -5.02 7.31
C GLY A 131 -9.57 -4.68 7.98
N PHE A 132 -8.47 -4.98 7.31
CA PHE A 132 -7.12 -4.75 7.83
C PHE A 132 -6.46 -3.49 7.24
N VAL A 133 -5.69 -2.79 8.06
CA VAL A 133 -4.76 -1.74 7.66
C VAL A 133 -3.40 -2.02 8.30
N ILE A 134 -2.31 -1.83 7.56
CA ILE A 134 -0.95 -1.80 8.13
C ILE A 134 -0.42 -0.37 8.00
N ILE A 135 0.03 0.21 9.11
CA ILE A 135 0.71 1.51 9.16
C ILE A 135 2.19 1.27 9.39
N ASP A 136 3.03 1.91 8.58
CA ASP A 136 4.48 1.83 8.77
C ASP A 136 4.93 2.79 9.88
N LEU A 137 5.28 2.25 11.03
CA LEU A 137 5.91 2.99 12.14
C LEU A 137 7.33 2.43 12.43
N LYS A 138 7.91 1.71 11.46
CA LYS A 138 9.22 1.04 11.55
C LYS A 138 10.32 1.79 10.78
N HIS A 139 10.01 2.30 9.59
CA HIS A 139 11.01 2.88 8.69
C HIS A 139 11.03 4.41 8.78
N ALA A 140 11.56 4.95 9.88
CA ALA A 140 11.50 6.39 10.21
C ALA A 140 11.95 7.35 9.09
N ASP A 141 12.99 6.98 8.34
CA ASP A 141 13.54 7.79 7.23
C ASP A 141 12.80 7.63 5.89
N ALA A 142 11.78 6.76 5.84
CA ALA A 142 11.07 6.45 4.60
C ALA A 142 9.91 7.44 4.33
N PRO A 143 9.63 7.78 3.05
CA PRO A 143 8.52 8.68 2.67
C PRO A 143 7.13 8.07 2.86
N TYR A 144 7.03 6.87 3.44
CA TYR A 144 5.80 6.17 3.83
C TYR A 144 5.71 5.94 5.35
N PHE A 145 6.66 6.45 6.14
CA PHE A 145 6.55 6.45 7.61
C PHE A 145 5.29 7.20 8.06
N ARG A 146 4.60 6.64 9.06
CA ARG A 146 3.28 7.09 9.57
C ARG A 146 2.14 7.04 8.56
N HIS A 147 2.33 6.43 7.40
CA HIS A 147 1.27 6.20 6.42
C HIS A 147 0.78 4.75 6.42
N ALA A 148 -0.47 4.56 6.02
CA ALA A 148 -0.95 3.23 5.65
C ALA A 148 -0.16 2.71 4.44
N VAL A 149 0.38 1.50 4.56
CA VAL A 149 1.17 0.80 3.53
C VAL A 149 0.51 -0.49 3.05
N THR A 150 -0.62 -0.86 3.64
CA THR A 150 -1.50 -1.96 3.18
C THR A 150 -2.91 -1.67 3.66
N VAL A 151 -3.91 -1.90 2.81
CA VAL A 151 -5.33 -1.91 3.18
C VAL A 151 -5.99 -3.12 2.52
N LEU A 152 -6.62 -3.99 3.32
CA LEU A 152 -7.35 -5.17 2.87
C LEU A 152 -8.79 -5.11 3.41
N PRO A 153 -9.75 -4.58 2.64
CA PRO A 153 -11.14 -4.54 3.07
C PRO A 153 -11.71 -5.96 3.26
N TYR A 154 -12.60 -6.15 4.23
CA TYR A 154 -13.42 -7.36 4.31
C TYR A 154 -14.51 -7.38 3.23
N ALA A 155 -14.93 -6.21 2.73
CA ALA A 155 -15.78 -6.11 1.55
C ALA A 155 -15.00 -6.55 0.31
N GLY A 156 -15.52 -7.54 -0.41
CA GLY A 156 -15.03 -7.85 -1.76
C GLY A 156 -15.39 -6.74 -2.73
N GLY A 157 -14.63 -6.64 -3.82
CA GLY A 157 -14.93 -5.81 -4.98
C GLY A 157 -15.42 -6.65 -6.17
N LYS A 158 -15.29 -6.11 -7.38
CA LYS A 158 -15.56 -6.85 -8.62
C LYS A 158 -14.54 -7.98 -8.83
N TYR A 159 -13.29 -7.77 -8.44
CA TYR A 159 -12.17 -8.68 -8.68
C TYR A 159 -11.40 -9.01 -7.39
N TYR A 160 -11.21 -8.03 -6.51
CA TYR A 160 -10.64 -8.26 -5.19
C TYR A 160 -11.62 -9.08 -4.33
N GLN A 161 -11.12 -10.16 -3.72
CA GLN A 161 -11.86 -10.93 -2.72
C GLN A 161 -11.03 -11.08 -1.45
N TRP A 162 -11.65 -10.85 -0.30
CA TRP A 162 -11.01 -11.07 1.00
C TRP A 162 -10.62 -12.55 1.18
N SER A 163 -9.41 -12.80 1.69
CA SER A 163 -8.97 -14.12 2.14
C SER A 163 -7.84 -14.01 3.15
N VAL A 164 -7.71 -15.01 4.04
CA VAL A 164 -6.58 -15.11 4.98
C VAL A 164 -5.25 -15.33 4.24
N ARG A 165 -5.25 -16.00 3.08
CA ARG A 165 -4.09 -16.02 2.17
C ARG A 165 -3.68 -14.59 1.79
N GLY A 166 -4.64 -13.74 1.44
CA GLY A 166 -4.41 -12.32 1.15
C GLY A 166 -3.75 -11.57 2.31
N LEU A 167 -4.15 -11.84 3.56
CA LEU A 167 -3.49 -11.28 4.75
C LEU A 167 -2.04 -11.75 4.87
N ARG A 168 -1.79 -13.07 4.82
CA ARG A 168 -0.41 -13.61 4.91
C ARG A 168 0.49 -13.05 3.81
N THR A 169 0.01 -13.02 2.56
CA THR A 169 0.75 -12.43 1.44
C THR A 169 1.07 -10.96 1.69
N ALA A 170 0.23 -10.22 2.41
CA ALA A 170 0.45 -8.81 2.71
C ALA A 170 1.50 -8.56 3.81
N LEU A 171 1.61 -9.46 4.79
CA LEU A 171 2.63 -9.39 5.84
C LEU A 171 4.06 -9.56 5.27
N ASP A 172 4.21 -10.40 4.25
CA ASP A 172 5.49 -10.70 3.58
C ASP A 172 5.90 -9.70 2.46
N LEU A 173 5.12 -8.65 2.22
CA LEU A 173 5.45 -7.67 1.18
C LEU A 173 6.69 -6.83 1.56
N PRO A 174 7.53 -6.42 0.60
CA PRO A 174 8.65 -5.52 0.86
C PRO A 174 8.18 -4.15 1.39
N PRO A 175 9.03 -3.41 2.11
CA PRO A 175 8.77 -2.02 2.48
C PRO A 175 8.52 -1.14 1.25
N GLY A 176 7.51 -0.27 1.32
CA GLY A 176 7.05 0.53 0.17
C GLY A 176 5.74 1.26 0.46
N THR A 177 5.30 2.11 -0.46
CA THR A 177 4.00 2.80 -0.32
C THR A 177 2.83 1.81 -0.46
N LEU A 178 1.64 2.24 -0.04
CA LEU A 178 0.38 1.52 -0.27
C LEU A 178 0.22 1.07 -1.73
N THR A 179 0.47 1.95 -2.70
CA THR A 179 0.30 1.66 -4.14
C THR A 179 1.30 0.61 -4.65
N GLN A 180 2.55 0.68 -4.19
CA GLN A 180 3.60 -0.29 -4.52
C GLN A 180 3.25 -1.67 -3.95
N ARG A 181 2.93 -1.71 -2.66
CA ARG A 181 2.59 -2.95 -1.93
C ARG A 181 1.31 -3.59 -2.45
N SER A 182 0.25 -2.84 -2.71
CA SER A 182 -0.99 -3.38 -3.30
C SER A 182 -0.78 -3.99 -4.69
N LEU A 183 0.11 -3.45 -5.52
CA LEU A 183 0.39 -4.01 -6.85
C LEU A 183 1.27 -5.28 -6.75
N VAL A 184 2.28 -5.30 -5.87
CA VAL A 184 3.06 -6.51 -5.57
C VAL A 184 2.17 -7.62 -4.98
N TRP A 185 1.24 -7.26 -4.10
CA TRP A 185 0.23 -8.15 -3.54
C TRP A 185 -0.61 -8.81 -4.64
N ALA A 186 -1.12 -8.04 -5.60
CA ALA A 186 -1.93 -8.57 -6.69
C ALA A 186 -1.16 -9.57 -7.57
N VAL A 187 0.14 -9.32 -7.83
CA VAL A 187 1.01 -10.27 -8.54
C VAL A 187 1.18 -11.57 -7.74
N ARG A 188 1.50 -11.48 -6.45
CA ARG A 188 1.65 -12.67 -5.56
C ARG A 188 0.35 -13.44 -5.30
N MET A 189 -0.80 -12.78 -5.42
CA MET A 189 -2.13 -13.38 -5.28
C MET A 189 -2.67 -13.98 -6.59
N HIS A 190 -2.04 -13.72 -7.74
CA HIS A 190 -2.52 -14.23 -9.02
C HIS A 190 -2.50 -15.78 -9.04
N PRO A 191 -3.56 -16.46 -9.55
CA PRO A 191 -3.68 -17.92 -9.47
C PRO A 191 -2.52 -18.70 -10.11
N GLU A 192 -1.93 -18.16 -11.18
CA GLU A 192 -0.80 -18.79 -11.91
C GLU A 192 0.59 -18.55 -11.26
N ALA A 193 0.66 -17.96 -10.07
CA ALA A 193 1.91 -17.75 -9.31
C ALA A 193 3.10 -17.14 -10.12
N PRO A 194 2.93 -15.97 -10.76
CA PRO A 194 3.98 -15.30 -11.53
C PRO A 194 5.23 -14.97 -10.68
N GLN A 195 6.42 -15.15 -11.25
CA GLN A 195 7.69 -15.12 -10.51
C GLN A 195 8.41 -13.76 -10.49
N SER A 196 7.86 -12.71 -11.11
CA SER A 196 8.48 -11.38 -11.20
C SER A 196 8.68 -10.66 -9.87
N THR A 197 8.08 -11.13 -8.78
CA THR A 197 8.27 -10.60 -7.40
C THR A 197 9.18 -11.46 -6.51
N GLY A 198 9.86 -12.46 -7.10
CA GLY A 198 10.80 -13.35 -6.39
C GLY A 198 12.23 -12.81 -6.26
N GLY A 199 12.56 -11.72 -6.97
CA GLY A 199 13.85 -11.04 -6.86
C GLY A 199 13.93 -10.00 -5.74
N GLN A 200 14.88 -9.09 -5.83
CA GLN A 200 14.98 -7.94 -4.93
C GLN A 200 14.00 -6.82 -5.34
N PHE A 201 13.20 -6.32 -4.40
CA PHE A 201 12.49 -5.05 -4.61
C PHE A 201 13.49 -3.89 -4.64
N HIS A 202 13.67 -3.27 -5.81
CA HIS A 202 14.78 -2.36 -6.07
C HIS A 202 14.32 -0.89 -6.03
N PRO A 203 14.86 -0.04 -5.12
CA PRO A 203 14.37 1.32 -4.90
C PRO A 203 14.31 2.18 -6.17
N ALA A 204 15.32 2.09 -7.05
CA ALA A 204 15.33 2.86 -8.30
C ALA A 204 14.25 2.39 -9.31
N LEU A 205 13.92 1.09 -9.32
CA LEU A 205 12.85 0.56 -10.19
C LEU A 205 11.48 0.94 -9.63
N ALA A 206 11.28 0.85 -8.31
CA ALA A 206 10.06 1.31 -7.65
C ALA A 206 9.83 2.82 -7.86
N ALA A 207 10.87 3.64 -7.75
CA ALA A 207 10.81 5.08 -8.07
C ALA A 207 10.50 5.35 -9.55
N GLY A 208 11.10 4.57 -10.48
CA GLY A 208 10.80 4.64 -11.91
C GLY A 208 9.34 4.28 -12.23
N ALA A 209 8.81 3.24 -11.58
CA ALA A 209 7.42 2.81 -11.74
C ALA A 209 6.47 3.89 -11.20
N LYS A 210 6.78 4.47 -10.04
CA LYS A 210 6.04 5.61 -9.45
C LYS A 210 5.99 6.81 -10.38
N GLU A 211 7.14 7.19 -10.95
CA GLU A 211 7.24 8.31 -11.89
C GLU A 211 6.37 8.08 -13.13
N HIS A 212 6.44 6.88 -13.72
CA HIS A 212 5.71 6.57 -14.95
C HIS A 212 4.21 6.33 -14.74
N ALA A 213 3.81 5.65 -13.66
CA ALA A 213 2.40 5.57 -13.25
C ALA A 213 1.83 6.99 -13.03
N SER A 214 2.59 7.89 -12.40
CA SER A 214 2.20 9.29 -12.19
C SER A 214 2.19 10.13 -13.48
N TYR A 215 3.03 9.79 -14.47
CA TYR A 215 2.97 10.35 -15.81
C TYR A 215 1.69 9.92 -16.52
N GLN A 216 1.44 8.61 -16.63
CA GLN A 216 0.26 8.03 -17.29
C GLN A 216 -1.04 8.58 -16.68
N ALA A 217 -1.13 8.65 -15.35
CA ALA A 217 -2.27 9.23 -14.62
C ALA A 217 -2.48 10.74 -14.87
N ARG A 218 -1.40 11.49 -15.12
CA ARG A 218 -1.46 12.94 -15.42
C ARG A 218 -1.92 13.19 -16.86
N VAL A 219 -1.37 12.46 -17.83
CA VAL A 219 -1.74 12.58 -19.25
C VAL A 219 -3.00 11.79 -19.62
N ARG A 220 -3.49 10.95 -18.70
CA ARG A 220 -4.67 10.07 -18.84
C ARG A 220 -4.54 9.07 -19.99
N GLN A 221 -3.34 8.52 -20.16
CA GLN A 221 -3.01 7.60 -21.24
C GLN A 221 -2.05 6.51 -20.75
N GLN A 222 -2.42 5.24 -20.90
CA GLN A 222 -1.51 4.11 -20.74
C GLN A 222 -0.43 4.10 -21.83
N GLY A 223 0.74 3.53 -21.56
CA GLY A 223 1.71 3.18 -22.59
C GLY A 223 3.18 3.26 -22.16
N HIS A 224 4.08 3.27 -23.14
CA HIS A 224 5.54 3.28 -22.97
C HIS A 224 6.17 4.65 -23.33
N GLN A 225 5.42 5.75 -23.16
CA GLN A 225 5.85 7.10 -23.52
C GLN A 225 7.20 7.43 -22.85
N ASN A 226 8.21 7.86 -23.62
CA ASN A 226 9.57 8.15 -23.14
C ASN A 226 10.33 6.95 -22.53
N PHE A 227 9.97 5.70 -22.86
CA PHE A 227 10.61 4.52 -22.26
C PHE A 227 12.12 4.45 -22.55
N GLU A 228 12.61 4.79 -23.74
CA GLU A 228 14.06 4.79 -24.06
C GLU A 228 14.91 5.60 -23.05
N ARG A 229 14.44 6.80 -22.68
CA ARG A 229 15.11 7.63 -21.66
C ARG A 229 15.05 6.99 -20.26
N ARG A 230 13.92 6.36 -19.90
CA ARG A 230 13.82 5.59 -18.64
C ARG A 230 14.74 4.37 -18.66
N PHE A 231 14.78 3.65 -19.77
CA PHE A 231 15.55 2.43 -19.98
C PHE A 231 17.02 2.65 -19.69
N HIS A 232 17.68 3.64 -20.30
CA HIS A 232 19.08 3.92 -20.04
C HIS A 232 19.35 4.31 -18.57
N ARG A 233 18.53 5.19 -18.00
CA ARG A 233 18.66 5.64 -16.60
C ARG A 233 18.47 4.50 -15.60
N LEU A 234 17.44 3.69 -15.78
CA LEU A 234 17.09 2.60 -14.87
C LEU A 234 18.02 1.40 -15.04
N SER A 235 18.46 1.10 -16.27
CA SER A 235 19.43 0.02 -16.51
C SER A 235 20.79 0.31 -15.89
N ALA A 236 21.25 1.58 -15.95
CA ALA A 236 22.44 2.01 -15.23
C ALA A 236 22.28 1.91 -13.71
N ALA A 237 21.08 2.20 -13.17
CA ALA A 237 20.80 2.14 -11.74
C ALA A 237 20.60 0.71 -11.19
N ALA A 238 20.09 -0.22 -12.00
CA ALA A 238 19.90 -1.63 -11.64
C ALA A 238 21.09 -2.53 -12.02
N GLY A 239 22.02 -2.03 -12.83
CA GLY A 239 23.20 -2.76 -13.30
C GLY A 239 22.95 -3.75 -14.43
N SER A 240 21.75 -3.74 -15.05
CA SER A 240 21.38 -4.63 -16.16
C SER A 240 20.22 -4.05 -16.98
N SER A 241 19.87 -4.71 -18.09
CA SER A 241 18.78 -4.28 -18.98
C SER A 241 17.41 -4.33 -18.30
N VAL A 242 16.66 -3.22 -18.36
CA VAL A 242 15.31 -3.11 -17.76
C VAL A 242 14.20 -3.35 -18.77
N THR A 243 13.13 -4.05 -18.38
CA THR A 243 11.87 -4.17 -19.15
C THR A 243 10.70 -3.51 -18.40
N GLU A 244 9.65 -3.10 -19.13
CA GLU A 244 8.50 -2.37 -18.61
C GLU A 244 7.17 -3.02 -19.04
N VAL A 245 6.20 -3.06 -18.12
CA VAL A 245 4.80 -3.42 -18.41
C VAL A 245 3.87 -2.35 -17.86
N CYS A 246 2.87 -1.96 -18.65
CA CYS A 246 1.92 -0.90 -18.31
C CYS A 246 0.48 -1.38 -18.46
N ALA A 247 -0.41 -0.99 -17.58
CA ALA A 247 -1.85 -1.26 -17.69
C ALA A 247 -2.65 -0.07 -17.15
N GLU A 248 -3.92 0.01 -17.54
CA GLU A 248 -4.90 0.88 -16.89
C GLU A 248 -6.10 0.06 -16.42
N SER A 249 -6.85 0.63 -15.48
CA SER A 249 -8.01 0.01 -14.83
C SER A 249 -9.32 0.59 -15.38
N TRP A 250 -10.48 -0.01 -15.06
CA TRP A 250 -11.76 0.63 -15.39
C TRP A 250 -12.07 1.82 -14.46
N PRO A 251 -12.84 2.82 -14.93
CA PRO A 251 -13.24 3.96 -14.10
C PRO A 251 -14.00 3.55 -12.83
N ARG A 252 -13.77 4.28 -11.75
CA ARG A 252 -14.47 4.18 -10.43
C ARG A 252 -14.17 2.90 -9.61
N GLN A 253 -13.13 2.15 -9.95
CA GLN A 253 -12.64 1.06 -9.10
C GLN A 253 -11.88 1.58 -7.86
N SER A 254 -11.90 0.78 -6.79
CA SER A 254 -10.99 0.93 -5.63
C SER A 254 -9.55 0.57 -6.02
N LEU A 255 -8.57 0.90 -5.16
CA LEU A 255 -7.19 0.48 -5.39
C LEU A 255 -7.09 -1.05 -5.52
N MET A 256 -7.76 -1.78 -4.62
CA MET A 256 -7.66 -3.25 -4.55
C MET A 256 -8.30 -3.96 -5.75
N ASP A 257 -9.43 -3.47 -6.28
CA ASP A 257 -9.96 -3.99 -7.55
C ASP A 257 -9.02 -3.68 -8.72
N SER A 258 -8.47 -2.47 -8.76
CA SER A 258 -7.65 -2.00 -9.88
C SER A 258 -6.31 -2.73 -9.99
N VAL A 259 -5.65 -3.07 -8.88
CA VAL A 259 -4.40 -3.84 -8.93
C VAL A 259 -4.63 -5.26 -9.43
N VAL A 260 -5.75 -5.90 -9.06
CA VAL A 260 -6.11 -7.24 -9.56
C VAL A 260 -6.45 -7.17 -11.06
N ASP A 261 -7.24 -6.19 -11.49
CA ASP A 261 -7.63 -5.94 -12.89
C ASP A 261 -6.42 -5.65 -13.80
N CYS A 262 -5.46 -4.84 -13.33
CA CYS A 262 -4.23 -4.55 -14.07
C CYS A 262 -3.34 -5.79 -14.24
N VAL A 263 -3.20 -6.63 -13.19
CA VAL A 263 -2.42 -7.88 -13.29
C VAL A 263 -3.10 -8.89 -14.21
N ALA A 264 -4.43 -9.03 -14.13
CA ALA A 264 -5.21 -9.84 -15.06
C ALA A 264 -5.10 -9.33 -16.52
N SER A 265 -5.08 -8.01 -16.72
CA SER A 265 -4.88 -7.41 -18.05
C SER A 265 -3.50 -7.72 -18.63
N TRP A 266 -2.43 -7.73 -17.81
CA TRP A 266 -1.11 -8.21 -18.25
C TRP A 266 -1.13 -9.68 -18.65
N ARG A 267 -1.88 -10.53 -17.93
CA ARG A 267 -2.03 -11.96 -18.25
C ARG A 267 -2.68 -12.21 -19.62
N HIS A 268 -3.47 -11.28 -20.14
CA HIS A 268 -4.08 -11.39 -21.48
C HIS A 268 -3.15 -10.94 -22.63
N SER A 269 -1.95 -10.40 -22.35
CA SER A 269 -0.93 -10.06 -23.35
C SER A 269 0.28 -10.96 -23.21
N SER A 270 0.63 -11.74 -24.23
CA SER A 270 1.81 -12.61 -24.19
C SER A 270 3.12 -11.85 -23.96
N GLY A 271 3.22 -10.62 -24.48
CA GLY A 271 4.36 -9.73 -24.25
C GLY A 271 4.47 -9.28 -22.80
N HIS A 272 3.38 -8.77 -22.20
CA HIS A 272 3.37 -8.37 -20.79
C HIS A 272 3.54 -9.56 -19.85
N TRP A 273 2.84 -10.67 -20.12
CA TRP A 273 2.92 -11.87 -19.31
C TRP A 273 4.30 -12.50 -19.33
N ARG A 274 5.07 -12.39 -20.44
CA ARG A 274 6.47 -12.82 -20.45
C ARG A 274 7.33 -12.09 -19.43
N GLY A 275 7.10 -10.80 -19.18
CA GLY A 275 7.75 -10.08 -18.08
C GLY A 275 7.21 -10.53 -16.72
N VAL A 276 5.88 -10.48 -16.53
CA VAL A 276 5.28 -10.74 -15.21
C VAL A 276 5.49 -12.20 -14.73
N SER A 277 5.46 -13.19 -15.62
CA SER A 277 5.54 -14.61 -15.24
C SER A 277 6.94 -15.10 -14.87
N ARG A 278 8.00 -14.46 -15.38
CA ARG A 278 9.39 -14.95 -15.26
C ARG A 278 10.06 -14.48 -13.97
N PRO A 279 11.05 -15.23 -13.44
CA PRO A 279 11.91 -14.73 -12.37
C PRO A 279 12.78 -13.59 -12.90
N HIS A 280 13.06 -12.62 -12.04
CA HIS A 280 13.92 -11.47 -12.29
C HIS A 280 14.84 -11.24 -11.10
N ARG A 281 16.05 -10.69 -11.32
CA ARG A 281 16.98 -10.36 -10.22
C ARG A 281 16.47 -9.18 -9.39
N ALA A 282 15.89 -8.19 -10.05
CA ALA A 282 15.37 -6.98 -9.42
C ALA A 282 14.01 -6.59 -10.03
N TYR A 283 13.12 -6.02 -9.21
CA TYR A 283 11.81 -5.57 -9.65
C TYR A 283 11.34 -4.28 -8.96
N GLY A 284 10.37 -3.60 -9.57
CA GLY A 284 9.67 -2.45 -8.98
C GLY A 284 8.27 -2.30 -9.59
N TYR A 285 7.31 -1.92 -8.77
CA TYR A 285 5.90 -1.75 -9.16
C TYR A 285 5.33 -0.50 -8.51
N ASP A 286 4.44 0.22 -9.21
CA ASP A 286 3.60 1.27 -8.62
C ASP A 286 2.30 1.43 -9.45
N ILE A 287 1.28 2.05 -8.85
CA ILE A 287 0.00 2.34 -9.50
C ILE A 287 -0.52 3.71 -9.06
N LYS A 288 -1.04 4.52 -9.98
CA LYS A 288 -1.54 5.87 -9.67
C LYS A 288 -2.92 6.14 -10.27
N ARG A 289 -3.83 6.65 -9.45
CA ARG A 289 -5.14 7.14 -9.89
C ARG A 289 -5.00 8.48 -10.61
N GLY A 290 -5.54 8.56 -11.83
CA GLY A 290 -5.73 9.81 -12.57
C GLY A 290 -7.00 10.55 -12.14
N ALA A 291 -7.10 11.83 -12.51
CA ALA A 291 -8.28 12.66 -12.21
C ALA A 291 -9.56 12.21 -12.94
N ASN A 292 -9.43 11.34 -13.95
CA ASN A 292 -10.52 10.63 -14.62
C ASN A 292 -11.04 9.41 -13.81
N GLY A 293 -10.47 9.12 -12.64
CA GLY A 293 -10.90 8.02 -11.78
C GLY A 293 -10.45 6.63 -12.23
N ILE A 294 -9.56 6.56 -13.23
CA ILE A 294 -8.85 5.35 -13.71
C ILE A 294 -7.52 5.23 -12.96
N TRP A 295 -7.06 4.01 -12.69
CA TRP A 295 -5.73 3.75 -12.17
C TRP A 295 -4.77 3.29 -13.27
N TYR A 296 -3.51 3.73 -13.21
CA TYR A 296 -2.46 3.44 -14.18
C TYR A 296 -1.32 2.71 -13.48
N ALA A 297 -1.08 1.45 -13.86
CA ALA A 297 -0.08 0.57 -13.27
C ALA A 297 1.21 0.53 -14.11
N THR A 298 2.36 0.43 -13.45
CA THR A 298 3.66 0.18 -14.07
C THR A 298 4.40 -0.91 -13.29
N GLY A 299 4.93 -1.90 -14.01
CA GLY A 299 5.92 -2.86 -13.51
C GLY A 299 7.24 -2.72 -14.27
N LEU A 300 8.36 -2.83 -13.57
CA LEU A 300 9.72 -2.72 -14.10
C LEU A 300 10.58 -3.86 -13.56
N PHE A 301 11.38 -4.48 -14.44
CA PHE A 301 12.15 -5.70 -14.13
C PHE A 301 13.57 -5.62 -14.67
N SER A 302 14.54 -6.21 -13.96
CA SER A 302 15.96 -6.26 -14.34
C SER A 302 16.56 -7.64 -14.06
N ASP A 303 17.39 -8.14 -14.98
CA ASP A 303 18.00 -9.47 -14.98
C ASP A 303 19.52 -9.49 -14.74
#